data_AF-A0A0G4B2V9-F1
#
_entry.id   AF-A0A0G4B2V9-F1
#
_cell.length_a   1.000
_cell.length_b   1.000
_cell.length_c   1.000
_cell.angle_alpha   90.00
_cell.angle_beta   90.00
_cell.angle_gamma   90.00
#
_symmetry.space_group_name_H-M   'P 1'
#
loop_
_entity.id
_entity.type
_entity.pdbx_description
1 polymer ?
#
loop_
_entity_poly.entity_id
_entity_poly.type
_entity_poly.pdbx_seq_one_letter_code
_entity_poly.pdbx_strand_id
1 'polypeptide(L)'
;MNKIKLKIHYDRGVVWILIAVVAMAFILIIMMVTAAAMIGDRTGSGSGSSSPGGSSEETDAPIVAGGCSDVITAARTYLNKGIRYSQEGGRCGPANSKGAAGVTYMDCTGYASRVYRDAGLLPMNTCLYTVSFASSSSFQRIATTQAQAKTLWQPGDFLLFGMGSASGPAKKTPFSHIVLFGGESGTKQIIYESGGSGGGPHVSTYNVFGGGRGSRFYGLYRPTRDCASSTET
;
A
#
# COMPACT_ATOMS: atom_id res chain seq x y z
N MET A 1 -67.70 10.55 33.73
CA MET A 1 -66.27 10.16 33.71
C MET A 1 -65.56 10.97 32.65
N ASN A 2 -64.81 12.01 33.03
CA ASN A 2 -64.17 12.92 32.08
C ASN A 2 -62.83 12.35 31.61
N LYS A 3 -62.70 12.06 30.30
CA LYS A 3 -61.44 11.67 29.68
C LYS A 3 -60.61 12.92 29.37
N ILE A 4 -59.56 13.14 30.14
CA ILE A 4 -58.54 14.17 29.87
C ILE A 4 -57.65 13.61 28.75
N LYS A 5 -57.67 14.23 27.55
CA LYS A 5 -56.73 13.93 26.48
C LYS A 5 -55.49 14.80 26.65
N LEU A 6 -54.39 14.22 27.14
CA LEU A 6 -53.09 14.86 27.22
C LEU A 6 -52.49 14.93 25.81
N LYS A 7 -52.42 16.13 25.22
CA LYS A 7 -51.81 16.37 23.91
C LYS A 7 -50.36 16.79 24.13
N ILE A 8 -49.43 15.84 24.07
CA ILE A 8 -47.99 16.10 24.18
C ILE A 8 -47.53 16.72 22.85
N HIS A 9 -47.25 18.02 22.86
CA HIS A 9 -46.58 18.68 21.75
C HIS A 9 -45.09 18.34 21.81
N TYR A 10 -44.66 17.40 20.96
CA TYR A 10 -43.23 17.15 20.74
C TYR A 10 -42.69 18.27 19.85
N ASP A 11 -41.89 19.16 20.44
CA ASP A 11 -41.09 20.10 19.67
C ASP A 11 -40.06 19.31 18.86
N ARG A 12 -40.09 19.48 17.54
CA ARG A 12 -39.15 18.84 16.61
C ARG A 12 -37.71 19.16 16.98
N GLY A 13 -37.43 20.33 17.55
CA GLY A 13 -36.10 20.71 18.04
C GLY A 13 -35.58 19.79 19.16
N VAL A 14 -36.45 19.40 20.09
CA VAL A 14 -36.09 18.51 21.21
C VAL A 14 -35.77 17.10 20.71
N VAL A 15 -36.47 16.62 19.68
CA VAL A 15 -36.20 15.32 19.07
C VAL A 15 -34.81 15.27 18.43
N TRP A 16 -34.42 16.32 17.69
CA TRP A 16 -33.10 16.40 17.07
C TRP A 16 -31.96 16.49 18.09
N ILE A 17 -32.18 17.22 19.20
CA ILE A 17 -31.23 17.29 20.31
C ILE A 17 -31.05 15.90 20.95
N LEU A 18 -32.14 15.18 21.18
CA LEU A 18 -32.07 13.82 21.75
C LEU A 18 -31.29 12.85 20.85
N ILE A 19 -31.53 12.91 19.53
CA ILE A 19 -30.80 12.10 18.55
C ILE A 19 -29.30 12.43 18.57
N ALA A 20 -28.95 13.72 18.62
CA ALA A 20 -27.54 14.14 18.67
C ALA A 20 -26.85 13.67 19.96
N VAL A 21 -27.53 13.73 21.11
CA VAL A 21 -26.99 13.25 22.39
C VAL A 21 -26.76 11.74 22.37
N VAL A 22 -27.72 10.97 21.86
CA VAL A 22 -27.59 9.50 21.73
C VAL A 22 -26.46 9.13 20.77
N ALA A 23 -26.33 9.83 19.65
CA ALA A 23 -25.25 9.61 18.68
C ALA A 23 -23.87 9.90 19.28
N MET A 24 -23.72 10.99 20.05
CA MET A 24 -22.46 11.31 20.73
C MET A 24 -22.11 10.30 21.83
N ALA A 25 -23.10 9.82 22.59
CA ALA A 25 -22.88 8.76 23.57
C ALA A 25 -22.42 7.46 22.91
N PHE A 26 -22.98 7.11 21.75
CA PHE A 26 -22.59 5.90 21.00
C PHE A 26 -21.15 6.01 20.46
N ILE A 27 -20.76 7.19 19.96
CA ILE A 27 -19.39 7.45 19.50
C ILE A 27 -18.40 7.32 20.67
N LEU A 28 -18.71 7.87 21.84
CA LEU A 28 -17.87 7.75 23.05
C LEU A 28 -17.69 6.29 23.48
N ILE A 29 -18.76 5.48 23.45
CA ILE A 29 -18.68 4.05 23.78
C ILE A 29 -17.78 3.31 22.79
N ILE A 30 -17.91 3.56 21.48
CA ILE A 30 -17.03 2.95 20.46
C ILE A 30 -15.56 3.33 20.70
N MET A 31 -15.28 4.59 21.04
CA MET A 31 -13.92 5.05 21.34
C MET A 31 -13.33 4.40 22.61
N MET A 32 -14.14 4.19 23.65
CA MET A 32 -13.69 3.52 24.87
C MET A 32 -13.40 2.02 24.65
N VAL A 33 -14.22 1.33 23.85
CA VAL A 33 -14.00 -0.09 23.52
C VAL A 33 -12.74 -0.29 22.65
N THR A 34 -12.40 0.68 21.79
CA THR A 34 -11.16 0.63 20.99
C THR A 34 -9.90 0.95 21.81
N ALA A 35 -9.99 1.76 22.86
CA ALA A 35 -8.86 2.02 23.75
C ALA A 35 -8.53 0.82 24.65
N ALA A 36 -9.54 0.07 25.10
CA ALA A 36 -9.34 -1.12 25.95
C ALA A 36 -8.70 -2.32 25.21
N ALA A 37 -8.76 -2.35 23.88
CA ALA A 37 -8.14 -3.40 23.06
C ALA A 37 -6.64 -3.17 22.77
N MET A 38 -6.04 -2.05 23.22
CA MET A 38 -4.63 -1.69 22.94
C MET A 38 -3.71 -1.74 24.18
N ILE A 39 -4.17 -2.29 25.30
CA ILE A 39 -3.37 -2.45 26.52
C ILE A 39 -3.25 -3.95 26.82
N GLY A 40 -2.40 -4.63 26.05
CA GLY A 40 -1.97 -6.00 26.27
C GLY A 40 -0.59 -6.18 25.68
N ASP A 41 0.38 -6.54 26.52
CA ASP A 41 1.79 -6.81 26.25
C ASP A 41 2.72 -5.63 25.91
N ARG A 42 3.17 -4.96 26.97
CA ARG A 42 4.53 -4.42 27.06
C ARG A 42 5.18 -4.83 28.39
N THR A 43 5.79 -6.01 28.41
CA THR A 43 6.88 -6.33 29.33
C THR A 43 7.94 -7.13 28.56
N GLY A 44 9.10 -6.51 28.36
CA GLY A 44 10.22 -7.14 27.66
C GLY A 44 11.33 -6.15 27.35
N SER A 45 12.03 -5.72 28.42
CA SER A 45 13.30 -5.00 28.37
C SER A 45 14.42 -5.89 27.80
N GLY A 46 15.37 -5.31 27.07
CA GLY A 46 16.63 -6.00 26.76
C GLY A 46 17.45 -5.41 25.62
N SER A 47 18.40 -4.54 26.00
CA SER A 47 19.78 -4.41 25.48
C SER A 47 20.05 -4.34 23.97
N GLY A 48 20.76 -3.28 23.59
CA GLY A 48 21.21 -3.04 22.23
C GLY A 48 22.29 -3.98 21.71
N SER A 49 22.54 -3.84 20.42
CA SER A 49 23.85 -4.03 19.80
C SER A 49 23.81 -3.38 18.42
N SER A 50 24.70 -2.42 18.22
CA SER A 50 25.13 -1.95 16.90
C SER A 50 25.87 -3.08 16.21
N SER A 51 25.59 -3.35 14.93
CA SER A 51 26.46 -4.10 14.01
C SER A 51 25.87 -4.20 12.59
N PRO A 52 26.69 -4.48 11.57
CA PRO A 52 26.91 -3.56 10.46
C PRO A 52 26.31 -4.05 9.14
N GLY A 53 26.55 -3.29 8.07
CA GLY A 53 26.15 -3.62 6.71
C GLY A 53 26.48 -5.05 6.31
N GLY A 54 25.47 -5.73 5.77
CA GLY A 54 25.60 -7.03 5.14
C GLY A 54 24.91 -6.98 3.78
N SER A 55 25.70 -7.15 2.73
CA SER A 55 25.25 -7.51 1.39
C SER A 55 24.41 -8.78 1.49
N SER A 56 23.09 -8.67 1.31
CA SER A 56 22.22 -9.84 1.24
C SER A 56 22.38 -10.48 -0.14
N GLU A 57 22.95 -11.67 -0.16
CA GLU A 57 22.88 -12.59 -1.28
C GLU A 57 21.45 -12.75 -1.79
N GLU A 58 21.37 -12.65 -3.11
CA GLU A 58 20.24 -12.87 -3.98
C GLU A 58 19.75 -14.31 -3.82
N THR A 59 18.76 -14.51 -2.97
CA THR A 59 18.00 -15.76 -2.96
C THR A 59 16.87 -15.60 -3.97
N ASP A 60 16.92 -16.42 -5.02
CA ASP A 60 15.83 -16.67 -5.95
C ASP A 60 14.59 -17.08 -5.16
N ALA A 61 13.82 -16.08 -4.73
CA ALA A 61 12.62 -16.34 -3.97
C ALA A 61 11.64 -17.08 -4.89
N PRO A 62 11.12 -18.24 -4.47
CA PRO A 62 10.17 -18.98 -5.27
C PRO A 62 8.91 -18.13 -5.48
N ILE A 63 8.48 -18.03 -6.75
CA ILE A 63 7.18 -17.46 -7.09
C ILE A 63 6.14 -18.42 -6.54
N VAL A 64 5.46 -18.02 -5.45
CA VAL A 64 4.31 -18.77 -4.94
C VAL A 64 3.23 -18.78 -6.02
N ALA A 65 2.70 -19.97 -6.33
CA ALA A 65 1.64 -20.13 -7.32
C ALA A 65 0.40 -19.30 -6.95
N GLY A 66 -0.02 -18.41 -7.84
CA GLY A 66 -1.08 -17.43 -7.65
C GLY A 66 -0.56 -15.98 -7.69
N GLY A 67 -1.25 -15.11 -8.43
CA GLY A 67 -0.85 -13.70 -8.61
C GLY A 67 -0.30 -13.39 -10.01
N CYS A 68 0.23 -12.17 -10.18
CA CYS A 68 0.70 -11.65 -11.46
C CYS A 68 2.17 -11.93 -11.71
N SER A 69 2.48 -13.13 -12.23
CA SER A 69 3.86 -13.54 -12.55
C SER A 69 4.57 -12.58 -13.50
N ASP A 70 3.86 -11.98 -14.45
CA ASP A 70 4.42 -11.01 -15.40
C ASP A 70 4.88 -9.73 -14.71
N VAL A 71 4.16 -9.29 -13.67
CA VAL A 71 4.55 -8.14 -12.83
C VAL A 71 5.84 -8.46 -12.09
N ILE A 72 5.95 -9.66 -11.51
CA ILE A 72 7.17 -10.07 -10.79
C ILE A 72 8.35 -10.23 -11.74
N THR A 73 8.12 -10.84 -12.91
CA THR A 73 9.14 -10.98 -13.96
C THR A 73 9.64 -9.62 -14.42
N ALA A 74 8.73 -8.69 -14.71
CA ALA A 74 9.07 -7.32 -15.07
C ALA A 74 9.84 -6.61 -13.95
N ALA A 75 9.42 -6.75 -12.68
CA ALA A 75 10.06 -6.14 -11.52
C ALA A 75 11.55 -6.52 -11.41
N ARG A 76 11.86 -7.80 -11.64
CA ARG A 76 13.24 -8.34 -11.58
C ARG A 76 14.16 -7.73 -12.64
N THR A 77 13.64 -7.34 -13.81
CA THR A 77 14.48 -6.80 -14.91
C THR A 77 15.21 -5.50 -14.55
N TYR A 78 14.73 -4.78 -13.54
CA TYR A 78 15.27 -3.50 -13.08
C TYR A 78 16.29 -3.64 -11.94
N LEU A 79 16.40 -4.81 -11.33
CA LEU A 79 17.32 -5.06 -10.23
C LEU A 79 18.76 -5.09 -10.73
N ASN A 80 19.69 -4.58 -9.91
CA ASN A 80 21.13 -4.62 -10.18
C ASN A 80 21.56 -3.96 -11.51
N LYS A 81 20.79 -3.00 -12.02
CA LYS A 81 21.06 -2.29 -13.29
C LYS A 81 21.77 -0.93 -13.13
N GLY A 82 22.20 -0.58 -11.92
CA GLY A 82 22.81 0.73 -11.65
C GLY A 82 21.85 1.92 -11.78
N ILE A 83 20.55 1.66 -11.84
CA ILE A 83 19.50 2.68 -11.87
C ILE A 83 19.47 3.38 -10.51
N ARG A 84 19.59 4.71 -10.52
CA ARG A 84 19.60 5.50 -9.28
C ARG A 84 18.20 5.94 -8.86
N TYR A 85 17.97 6.08 -7.56
CA TYR A 85 16.79 6.74 -7.05
C TYR A 85 16.88 8.23 -7.36
N SER A 86 15.82 8.80 -7.94
CA SER A 86 15.70 10.24 -8.11
C SER A 86 14.28 10.67 -7.86
N GLN A 87 14.10 11.35 -6.72
CA GLN A 87 12.89 12.13 -6.49
C GLN A 87 12.98 13.33 -7.44
N GLU A 88 12.01 13.44 -8.36
CA GLU A 88 11.86 14.58 -9.30
C GLU A 88 12.73 14.61 -10.57
N GLY A 89 13.81 13.82 -10.71
CA GLY A 89 14.69 13.84 -11.89
C GLY A 89 14.11 13.29 -13.20
N GLY A 90 12.84 12.89 -13.20
CA GLY A 90 12.13 12.22 -14.29
C GLY A 90 11.65 10.87 -13.81
N ARG A 91 10.41 10.83 -13.30
CA ARG A 91 9.84 9.71 -12.52
C ARG A 91 10.13 8.33 -13.12
N CYS A 92 9.91 8.19 -14.42
CA CYS A 92 10.07 6.94 -15.15
C CYS A 92 11.39 6.85 -15.94
N GLY A 93 12.34 7.78 -15.79
CA GLY A 93 13.54 7.84 -16.64
C GLY A 93 13.24 8.05 -18.14
N PRO A 94 14.27 8.17 -19.00
CA PRO A 94 14.11 8.64 -20.39
C PRO A 94 13.69 7.57 -21.42
N ALA A 95 13.59 6.28 -21.07
CA ALA A 95 13.41 5.20 -22.06
C ALA A 95 11.94 4.88 -22.41
N ASN A 96 11.62 4.75 -23.70
CA ASN A 96 10.28 4.35 -24.18
C ASN A 96 10.15 2.84 -24.48
N SER A 97 11.22 2.07 -24.29
CA SER A 97 11.24 0.61 -24.45
C SER A 97 10.85 -0.12 -23.15
N LYS A 98 10.45 -1.41 -23.28
CA LYS A 98 10.34 -2.32 -22.13
C LYS A 98 11.72 -2.53 -21.48
N GLY A 99 11.70 -2.83 -20.19
CA GLY A 99 12.87 -3.16 -19.39
C GLY A 99 13.72 -1.96 -18.98
N ALA A 100 14.83 -2.28 -18.32
CA ALA A 100 15.75 -1.33 -17.72
C ALA A 100 16.69 -0.62 -18.70
N ALA A 101 16.76 -1.07 -19.97
CA ALA A 101 17.66 -0.49 -20.95
C ALA A 101 17.38 1.01 -21.15
N GLY A 102 18.43 1.83 -21.05
CA GLY A 102 18.34 3.29 -21.18
C GLY A 102 17.72 4.01 -19.98
N VAL A 103 17.38 3.29 -18.90
CA VAL A 103 16.89 3.90 -17.66
C VAL A 103 18.05 4.18 -16.74
N THR A 104 18.22 5.45 -16.35
CA THR A 104 19.34 5.88 -15.49
C THR A 104 18.89 6.26 -14.08
N TYR A 105 17.64 6.67 -13.94
CA TYR A 105 17.03 7.00 -12.65
C TYR A 105 15.52 6.72 -12.63
N MET A 106 14.96 6.50 -11.43
CA MET A 106 13.52 6.43 -11.18
C MET A 106 13.17 6.64 -9.71
N ASP A 107 11.94 7.08 -9.43
CA ASP A 107 11.36 7.04 -8.08
C ASP A 107 10.51 5.78 -7.85
N CYS A 108 9.92 5.63 -6.66
CA CYS A 108 9.04 4.50 -6.34
C CYS A 108 7.88 4.37 -7.33
N THR A 109 7.29 5.48 -7.74
CA THR A 109 6.14 5.51 -8.66
C THR A 109 6.50 5.21 -10.10
N GLY A 110 7.65 5.68 -10.56
CA GLY A 110 8.11 5.38 -11.89
C GLY A 110 8.65 3.97 -12.03
N TYR A 111 9.25 3.42 -10.96
CA TYR A 111 9.54 1.99 -10.89
C TYR A 111 8.26 1.18 -11.06
N ALA A 112 7.24 1.41 -10.22
CA ALA A 112 5.96 0.71 -10.33
C ALA A 112 5.31 0.91 -11.72
N SER A 113 5.31 2.13 -12.26
CA SER A 113 4.70 2.43 -13.58
C SER A 113 5.36 1.62 -14.68
N ARG A 114 6.69 1.54 -14.68
CA ARG A 114 7.44 0.74 -15.64
C ARG A 114 7.19 -0.75 -15.50
N VAL A 115 7.18 -1.27 -14.28
CA VAL A 115 6.91 -2.70 -14.05
C VAL A 115 5.54 -3.08 -14.59
N TYR A 116 4.49 -2.34 -14.24
CA TYR A 116 3.14 -2.63 -14.72
C TYR A 116 2.98 -2.40 -16.22
N ARG A 117 3.70 -1.44 -16.80
CA ARG A 117 3.75 -1.24 -18.25
C ARG A 117 4.40 -2.43 -18.97
N ASP A 118 5.54 -2.88 -18.48
CA ASP A 118 6.30 -3.96 -19.11
C ASP A 118 5.54 -5.29 -19.03
N ALA A 119 4.78 -5.47 -17.95
CA ALA A 119 3.78 -6.53 -17.77
C ALA A 119 2.48 -6.34 -18.59
N GLY A 120 2.34 -5.26 -19.36
CA GLY A 120 1.17 -5.02 -20.23
C GLY A 120 -0.11 -4.52 -19.52
N LEU A 121 -0.01 -4.10 -18.26
CA LEU A 121 -1.13 -3.65 -17.43
C LEU A 121 -1.34 -2.12 -17.46
N LEU A 122 -0.33 -1.37 -17.90
CA LEU A 122 -0.41 0.05 -18.20
C LEU A 122 0.02 0.34 -19.65
N PRO A 123 -0.51 1.39 -20.30
CA PRO A 123 -0.02 1.81 -21.61
C PRO A 123 1.48 2.16 -21.61
N MET A 124 2.16 1.96 -22.75
CA MET A 124 3.61 2.12 -22.91
C MET A 124 4.20 3.47 -22.48
N ASN A 125 3.41 4.55 -22.59
CA ASN A 125 3.86 5.91 -22.26
C ASN A 125 3.32 6.39 -20.91
N THR A 126 2.73 5.50 -20.12
CA THR A 126 2.12 5.87 -18.84
C THR A 126 3.17 5.96 -17.74
N CYS A 127 3.30 7.15 -17.15
CA CYS A 127 4.09 7.41 -15.95
C CYS A 127 3.19 8.04 -14.87
N LEU A 128 2.65 7.21 -13.98
CA LEU A 128 1.65 7.64 -13.01
C LEU A 128 2.30 8.31 -11.80
N TYR A 129 1.58 9.28 -11.22
CA TYR A 129 1.82 9.71 -9.84
C TYR A 129 1.26 8.68 -8.86
N THR A 130 1.75 8.66 -7.61
CA THR A 130 1.33 7.70 -6.57
C THR A 130 -0.18 7.69 -6.36
N VAL A 131 -0.84 8.85 -6.44
CA VAL A 131 -2.30 8.95 -6.33
C VAL A 131 -3.04 8.47 -7.56
N SER A 132 -2.43 8.63 -8.75
CA SER A 132 -3.03 8.20 -10.01
C SER A 132 -3.08 6.67 -10.10
N PHE A 133 -2.18 5.97 -9.40
CA PHE A 133 -2.30 4.52 -9.19
C PHE A 133 -3.59 4.15 -8.46
N ALA A 134 -3.92 4.86 -7.38
CA ALA A 134 -5.11 4.60 -6.58
C ALA A 134 -6.43 4.84 -7.32
N SER A 135 -6.41 5.69 -8.34
CA SER A 135 -7.58 6.05 -9.15
C SER A 135 -7.57 5.46 -10.55
N SER A 136 -6.58 4.64 -10.92
CA SER A 136 -6.50 4.03 -12.24
C SER A 136 -7.45 2.84 -12.35
N SER A 137 -8.18 2.75 -13.47
CA SER A 137 -9.05 1.60 -13.77
C SER A 137 -8.28 0.29 -14.02
N SER A 138 -6.97 0.36 -14.23
CA SER A 138 -6.10 -0.82 -14.29
C SER A 138 -5.97 -1.53 -12.94
N PHE A 139 -6.41 -0.91 -11.84
CA PHE A 139 -6.24 -1.47 -10.51
C PHE A 139 -7.52 -1.37 -9.67
N GLN A 140 -7.81 -2.43 -8.92
CA GLN A 140 -8.89 -2.48 -7.96
C GLN A 140 -8.31 -2.44 -6.55
N ARG A 141 -8.92 -1.63 -5.67
CA ARG A 141 -8.58 -1.66 -4.24
C ARG A 141 -9.15 -2.92 -3.60
N ILE A 142 -8.29 -3.73 -2.99
CA ILE A 142 -8.63 -5.00 -2.33
C ILE A 142 -8.75 -4.84 -0.82
N ALA A 143 -7.94 -3.96 -0.22
CA ALA A 143 -7.98 -3.70 1.21
C ALA A 143 -7.79 -2.21 1.51
N THR A 144 -8.44 -1.73 2.58
CA THR A 144 -8.28 -0.37 3.12
C THR A 144 -7.51 -0.37 4.45
N THR A 145 -7.36 -1.53 5.08
CA THR A 145 -6.62 -1.68 6.34
C THR A 145 -5.44 -2.65 6.19
N GLN A 146 -4.41 -2.47 7.03
CA GLN A 146 -3.24 -3.33 7.01
C GLN A 146 -3.58 -4.78 7.37
N ALA A 147 -4.49 -4.98 8.32
CA ALA A 147 -4.93 -6.30 8.75
C ALA A 147 -5.57 -7.08 7.59
N GLN A 148 -6.47 -6.44 6.83
CA GLN A 148 -7.04 -7.04 5.63
C GLN A 148 -6.00 -7.29 4.54
N ALA A 149 -5.06 -6.36 4.35
CA ALA A 149 -4.03 -6.51 3.32
C ALA A 149 -3.15 -7.73 3.55
N LYS A 150 -2.73 -7.97 4.81
CA LYS A 150 -1.92 -9.15 5.21
C LYS A 150 -2.58 -10.47 4.86
N THR A 151 -3.90 -10.54 4.84
CA THR A 151 -4.64 -11.79 4.58
C THR A 151 -5.03 -11.95 3.11
N LEU A 152 -4.96 -10.88 2.31
CA LEU A 152 -5.51 -10.85 0.95
C LEU A 152 -4.47 -10.64 -0.15
N TRP A 153 -3.25 -10.22 0.18
CA TRP A 153 -2.23 -9.92 -0.81
C TRP A 153 -1.83 -11.12 -1.66
N GLN A 154 -1.44 -10.83 -2.89
CA GLN A 154 -0.92 -11.81 -3.84
C GLN A 154 0.28 -11.21 -4.59
N PRO A 155 1.26 -12.03 -5.00
CA PRO A 155 2.36 -11.56 -5.83
C PRO A 155 1.86 -10.70 -7.00
N GLY A 156 2.45 -9.52 -7.16
CA GLY A 156 2.08 -8.55 -8.18
C GLY A 156 0.98 -7.55 -7.78
N ASP A 157 0.43 -7.65 -6.57
CA ASP A 157 -0.29 -6.54 -5.94
C ASP A 157 0.67 -5.40 -5.59
N PHE A 158 0.16 -4.17 -5.47
CA PHE A 158 0.90 -3.08 -4.84
C PHE A 158 0.27 -2.60 -3.53
N LEU A 159 1.15 -2.15 -2.63
CA LEU A 159 0.76 -1.45 -1.42
C LEU A 159 1.07 0.03 -1.57
N LEU A 160 0.11 0.86 -1.19
CA LEU A 160 0.24 2.31 -1.18
C LEU A 160 0.37 2.82 0.26
N PHE A 161 1.38 3.64 0.47
CA PHE A 161 1.65 4.33 1.73
C PHE A 161 1.68 5.84 1.51
N GLY A 162 1.41 6.63 2.55
CA GLY A 162 1.56 8.08 2.51
C GLY A 162 1.14 8.79 3.78
N MET A 163 1.15 10.13 3.76
CA MET A 163 0.58 10.94 4.84
C MET A 163 -0.88 11.32 4.51
N GLY A 164 -1.78 11.29 5.50
CA GLY A 164 -3.22 11.61 5.37
C GLY A 164 -4.14 10.57 6.02
N SER A 165 -5.47 10.70 5.85
CA SER A 165 -6.44 9.77 6.46
C SER A 165 -6.57 8.48 5.63
N ALA A 166 -6.51 7.31 6.28
CA ALA A 166 -6.77 6.01 5.66
C ALA A 166 -8.19 5.88 5.09
N SER A 167 -9.13 6.70 5.57
CA SER A 167 -10.52 6.75 5.12
C SER A 167 -10.80 7.78 4.01
N GLY A 168 -9.80 8.58 3.61
CA GLY A 168 -9.96 9.62 2.60
C GLY A 168 -9.49 9.20 1.19
N PRO A 169 -9.82 9.97 0.14
CA PRO A 169 -9.17 9.80 -1.16
C PRO A 169 -7.66 9.95 -0.98
N ALA A 170 -6.87 9.11 -1.67
CA ALA A 170 -5.42 9.22 -1.64
C ALA A 170 -5.02 10.62 -2.12
N LYS A 171 -4.55 11.48 -1.20
CA LYS A 171 -4.05 12.80 -1.56
C LYS A 171 -2.56 12.71 -1.85
N LYS A 172 -2.10 13.42 -2.87
CA LYS A 172 -0.69 13.47 -3.25
C LYS A 172 0.01 14.17 -2.10
N THR A 173 0.62 13.39 -1.24
CA THR A 173 1.51 13.91 -0.21
C THR A 173 2.95 13.70 -0.66
N PRO A 174 3.86 14.61 -0.31
CA PRO A 174 5.29 14.49 -0.61
C PRO A 174 5.94 13.23 0.01
N PHE A 175 5.22 12.53 0.89
CA PHE A 175 5.66 11.33 1.61
C PHE A 175 4.89 10.05 1.20
N SER A 176 4.27 10.06 0.01
CA SER A 176 3.62 8.86 -0.52
C SER A 176 4.62 7.90 -1.15
N HIS A 177 4.43 6.61 -0.92
CA HIS A 177 5.32 5.54 -1.38
C HIS A 177 4.51 4.37 -1.91
N ILE A 178 4.99 3.74 -2.97
CA ILE A 178 4.40 2.55 -3.55
C ILE A 178 5.44 1.43 -3.57
N VAL A 179 5.00 0.23 -3.23
CA VAL A 179 5.82 -0.99 -3.28
C VAL A 179 5.03 -2.11 -3.92
N LEU A 180 5.73 -3.06 -4.54
CA LEU A 180 5.13 -4.24 -5.15
C LEU A 180 5.35 -5.44 -4.24
N PHE A 181 4.29 -6.20 -4.00
CA PHE A 181 4.38 -7.42 -3.22
C PHE A 181 4.88 -8.56 -4.08
N GLY A 182 5.98 -9.18 -3.66
CA GLY A 182 6.64 -10.27 -4.35
C GLY A 182 6.23 -11.67 -3.91
N GLY A 183 5.45 -11.78 -2.83
CA GLY A 183 5.17 -13.03 -2.14
C GLY A 183 5.84 -13.09 -0.77
N GLU A 184 5.87 -14.28 -0.19
CA GLU A 184 6.42 -14.55 1.13
C GLU A 184 7.51 -15.62 1.06
N SER A 185 8.54 -15.48 1.89
CA SER A 185 9.55 -16.49 2.14
C SER A 185 9.66 -16.71 3.64
N GLY A 186 9.11 -17.83 4.12
CA GLY A 186 8.91 -18.08 5.55
C GLY A 186 8.03 -17.00 6.18
N THR A 187 8.55 -16.31 7.21
CA THR A 187 7.85 -15.20 7.88
C THR A 187 8.14 -13.82 7.29
N LYS A 188 8.97 -13.76 6.24
CA LYS A 188 9.39 -12.50 5.60
C LYS A 188 8.55 -12.24 4.35
N GLN A 189 8.16 -10.98 4.17
CA GLN A 189 7.53 -10.51 2.94
C GLN A 189 8.62 -10.05 1.97
N ILE A 190 8.48 -10.44 0.71
CA ILE A 190 9.37 -10.02 -0.38
C ILE A 190 8.74 -8.78 -1.00
N ILE A 191 9.48 -7.69 -1.04
CA ILE A 191 8.98 -6.39 -1.52
C ILE A 191 9.91 -5.87 -2.58
N TYR A 192 9.38 -5.59 -3.77
CA TYR A 192 10.10 -4.86 -4.81
C TYR A 192 9.76 -3.39 -4.69
N GLU A 193 10.78 -2.54 -4.54
CA GLU A 193 10.59 -1.10 -4.39
C GLU A 193 11.77 -0.30 -4.94
N SER A 194 11.59 1.01 -5.05
CA SER A 194 12.66 1.96 -5.36
C SER A 194 12.61 3.13 -4.37
N GLY A 195 13.75 3.50 -3.80
CA GLY A 195 13.87 4.55 -2.78
C GLY A 195 14.27 4.05 -1.39
N GLY A 196 14.60 4.97 -0.48
CA GLY A 196 15.21 4.62 0.82
C GLY A 196 16.72 4.35 0.71
N SER A 197 17.27 3.52 1.60
CA SER A 197 18.72 3.22 1.68
C SER A 197 19.28 2.47 0.46
N GLY A 198 18.41 1.85 -0.36
CA GLY A 198 18.80 1.06 -1.53
C GLY A 198 19.19 1.88 -2.77
N GLY A 199 18.96 3.20 -2.77
CA GLY A 199 19.46 4.09 -3.83
C GLY A 199 18.97 3.83 -5.26
N GLY A 200 17.92 3.02 -5.45
CA GLY A 200 17.37 2.59 -6.75
C GLY A 200 16.40 1.41 -6.59
N PRO A 201 16.00 0.71 -7.67
CA PRO A 201 15.23 -0.54 -7.60
C PRO A 201 15.97 -1.63 -6.83
N HIS A 202 15.32 -2.21 -5.83
CA HIS A 202 15.88 -3.28 -5.01
C HIS A 202 14.77 -4.17 -4.44
N VAL A 203 15.19 -5.29 -3.85
CA VAL A 203 14.33 -6.17 -3.07
C VAL A 203 14.57 -5.90 -1.59
N SER A 204 13.49 -5.73 -0.85
CA SER A 204 13.50 -5.61 0.59
C SER A 204 12.79 -6.81 1.21
N THR A 205 13.35 -7.33 2.31
CA THR A 205 12.73 -8.40 3.10
C THR A 205 12.48 -7.92 4.52
N TYR A 206 11.32 -7.33 4.78
CA TYR A 206 10.92 -6.90 6.13
C TYR A 206 9.41 -7.03 6.29
N ASN A 207 8.94 -7.04 7.54
CA ASN A 207 7.51 -6.97 7.81
C ASN A 207 7.03 -5.56 7.48
N VAL A 208 6.33 -5.42 6.35
CA VAL A 208 5.85 -4.14 5.79
C VAL A 208 5.02 -3.34 6.79
N PHE A 209 4.46 -4.02 7.78
CA PHE A 209 3.62 -3.45 8.83
C PHE A 209 4.26 -3.48 10.23
N GLY A 210 5.52 -3.92 10.34
CA GLY A 210 6.17 -4.25 11.62
C GLY A 210 7.08 -3.16 12.22
N GLY A 211 7.38 -2.07 11.52
CA GLY A 211 8.18 -1.00 12.12
C GLY A 211 8.73 0.03 11.14
N GLY A 212 8.67 1.29 11.54
CA GLY A 212 9.60 2.33 11.09
C GLY A 212 9.14 3.27 9.97
N ARG A 213 8.22 2.89 9.09
CA ARG A 213 7.71 3.85 8.09
C ARG A 213 6.60 4.67 8.72
N GLY A 214 6.88 5.89 9.16
CA GLY A 214 5.89 6.88 9.64
C GLY A 214 4.80 7.26 8.61
N SER A 215 4.74 6.56 7.48
CA SER A 215 3.72 6.63 6.44
C SER A 215 2.55 5.70 6.77
N ARG A 216 1.33 6.24 6.72
CA ARG A 216 0.09 5.48 6.91
C ARG A 216 -0.21 4.62 5.69
N PHE A 217 -0.72 3.41 5.94
CA PHE A 217 -1.21 2.54 4.88
C PHE A 217 -2.50 3.11 4.28
N TYR A 218 -2.55 3.19 2.95
CA TYR A 218 -3.70 3.68 2.20
C TYR A 218 -4.51 2.57 1.55
N GLY A 219 -3.86 1.50 1.14
CA GLY A 219 -4.55 0.36 0.55
C GLY A 219 -3.65 -0.63 -0.13
N LEU A 220 -4.22 -1.83 -0.31
CA LEU A 220 -3.73 -2.89 -1.17
C LEU A 220 -4.52 -2.80 -2.47
N TYR A 221 -3.82 -2.89 -3.59
CA TYR A 221 -4.42 -2.81 -4.92
C TYR A 221 -3.91 -3.94 -5.80
N ARG A 222 -4.83 -4.45 -6.62
CA ARG A 222 -4.60 -5.57 -7.53
C ARG A 222 -4.87 -5.14 -8.97
N PRO A 223 -4.07 -5.57 -9.95
CA PRO A 223 -4.42 -5.43 -11.36
C PRO A 223 -5.83 -5.97 -11.67
N THR A 224 -6.63 -5.21 -12.43
CA THR A 224 -8.01 -5.61 -12.79
C THR A 224 -8.07 -6.64 -13.92
N ARG A 225 -7.01 -6.76 -14.71
CA ARG A 225 -6.89 -7.82 -15.71
C ARG A 225 -6.25 -9.04 -15.04
N ASP A 226 -6.85 -10.21 -15.29
CA ASP A 226 -6.27 -11.48 -14.87
C ASP A 226 -4.87 -11.58 -15.45
N CYS A 227 -3.92 -11.90 -14.59
CA CYS A 227 -2.52 -12.04 -14.96
C CYS A 227 -2.23 -13.43 -15.55
N ALA A 228 -3.21 -13.97 -16.27
CA ALA A 228 -3.19 -15.27 -16.90
C ALA A 228 -2.85 -15.14 -18.39
N SER A 229 -1.70 -15.72 -18.73
CA SER A 229 -1.18 -16.11 -20.06
C SER A 229 -1.09 -15.03 -21.13
N SER A 230 0.09 -14.44 -21.27
CA SER A 230 0.66 -14.29 -22.60
C SER A 230 1.07 -15.66 -23.12
N THR A 231 0.09 -16.47 -23.56
CA THR A 231 0.41 -17.48 -24.58
C THR A 231 0.75 -16.69 -25.83
N GLU A 232 2.04 -16.68 -26.17
CA GLU A 232 2.55 -16.16 -27.43
C GLU A 232 1.68 -16.71 -28.58
N THR A 233 1.17 -15.79 -29.41
CA THR A 233 0.69 -16.08 -30.78
C THR A 233 1.79 -15.74 -31.76
#